data_AF-A0A8J4NB32-F1
#
_entry.id   AF-A0A8J4NB32-F1
#
_cell.length_a   1.000
_cell.length_b   1.000
_cell.length_c   1.000
_cell.angle_alpha   90.00
_cell.angle_beta   90.00
_cell.angle_gamma   90.00
#
_symmetry.space_group_name_H-M   'P 1'
#
loop_
_entity.id
_entity.type
_entity.pdbx_description
1 polymer ?
#
loop_
_entity_poly.entity_id
_entity_poly.type
_entity_poly.pdbx_seq_one_letter_code
_entity_poly.pdbx_strand_id
1 'polypeptide(L)'
;SHTPLPCVLKPPPARAKHVTFEDEVVPLGRPSRRVPPTEEGEKSGAGSVPPGLAPRPHAVPDYVVKYPAIRSPRQWEGYKGIFQDQLAEYTELLGEVRAAQRRLGELEAAMGRLPRHATRTDSAFLEKQQRCEYLKKKLTHIKARIQEYDRDARESAVYF
;
A
#
# COMPACT_ATOMS: atom_id res chain seq x y z
N SER A 1 -42.11 -4.60 39.54
CA SER A 1 -41.64 -3.73 38.43
C SER A 1 -40.90 -4.61 37.44
N HIS A 2 -41.31 -4.63 36.16
CA HIS A 2 -40.78 -5.61 35.19
C HIS A 2 -40.88 -5.07 33.75
N THR A 3 -39.91 -5.42 32.89
CA THR A 3 -39.72 -4.93 31.49
C THR A 3 -39.38 -3.41 31.44
N PRO A 4 -38.82 -2.86 30.33
CA PRO A 4 -39.06 -3.17 28.91
C PRO A 4 -38.10 -4.18 28.26
N LEU A 5 -38.44 -4.59 27.04
CA LEU A 5 -37.65 -5.45 26.15
C LEU A 5 -36.82 -4.60 25.16
N PRO A 6 -35.62 -5.03 24.73
CA PRO A 6 -34.89 -4.40 23.63
C PRO A 6 -35.50 -4.80 22.27
N CYS A 7 -35.92 -3.82 21.48
CA CYS A 7 -36.45 -4.05 20.12
C CYS A 7 -35.33 -4.44 19.15
N VAL A 8 -35.25 -5.73 18.79
CA VAL A 8 -34.36 -6.20 17.72
C VAL A 8 -34.92 -5.80 16.36
N LEU A 9 -34.21 -4.92 15.64
CA LEU A 9 -34.58 -4.52 14.27
C LEU A 9 -34.41 -5.72 13.31
N LYS A 10 -35.39 -5.91 12.42
CA LYS A 10 -35.34 -6.95 11.38
C LYS A 10 -34.34 -6.58 10.27
N PRO A 11 -33.58 -7.54 9.72
CA PRO A 11 -32.75 -7.31 8.54
C PRO A 11 -33.61 -7.17 7.25
N PRO A 12 -33.19 -6.34 6.27
CA PRO A 12 -33.86 -6.24 4.98
C PRO A 12 -33.56 -7.47 4.08
N PRO A 13 -34.46 -7.82 3.15
CA PRO A 13 -34.31 -9.02 2.31
C PRO A 13 -33.38 -8.80 1.11
N ALA A 14 -32.67 -9.86 0.71
CA ALA A 14 -31.93 -9.88 -0.55
C ALA A 14 -32.86 -10.02 -1.77
N ARG A 15 -32.50 -9.35 -2.88
CA ARG A 15 -33.00 -9.65 -4.23
C ARG A 15 -31.83 -9.67 -5.22
N ALA A 16 -31.90 -10.60 -6.16
CA ALA A 16 -30.91 -10.77 -7.23
C ALA A 16 -31.54 -10.48 -8.60
N LYS A 17 -30.69 -10.55 -9.66
CA LYS A 17 -31.02 -10.41 -11.10
C LYS A 17 -31.40 -8.97 -11.48
N HIS A 18 -30.80 -8.38 -12.51
CA HIS A 18 -30.58 -8.95 -13.84
C HIS A 18 -29.20 -8.66 -14.44
N VAL A 19 -28.89 -9.34 -15.54
CA VAL A 19 -27.72 -9.14 -16.40
C VAL A 19 -28.07 -8.17 -17.52
N THR A 20 -27.09 -7.41 -18.00
CA THR A 20 -27.01 -6.98 -19.39
C THR A 20 -25.54 -7.10 -19.80
N PHE A 21 -25.28 -7.85 -20.87
CA PHE A 21 -23.95 -8.23 -21.32
C PHE A 21 -24.02 -8.35 -22.83
N GLU A 22 -23.50 -7.35 -23.53
CA GLU A 22 -23.21 -7.38 -24.96
C GLU A 22 -21.68 -7.22 -25.02
N ASP A 23 -20.87 -8.15 -25.53
CA ASP A 23 -21.12 -9.22 -26.50
C ASP A 23 -21.56 -8.72 -27.88
N GLU A 24 -20.70 -7.90 -28.49
CA GLU A 24 -20.52 -7.91 -29.94
C GLU A 24 -19.22 -8.67 -30.27
N VAL A 25 -19.35 -9.99 -30.38
CA VAL A 25 -18.32 -10.86 -30.96
C VAL A 25 -18.53 -10.95 -32.47
N VAL A 26 -17.41 -11.13 -33.19
CA VAL A 26 -17.18 -11.97 -34.40
C VAL A 26 -16.66 -11.18 -35.64
N PRO A 27 -15.63 -11.65 -36.40
CA PRO A 27 -14.45 -12.40 -35.97
C PRO A 27 -13.14 -12.18 -36.82
N LEU A 28 -12.11 -12.99 -36.51
CA LEU A 28 -11.18 -13.66 -37.44
C LEU A 28 -10.40 -12.84 -38.50
N GLY A 29 -9.08 -12.70 -38.30
CA GLY A 29 -8.19 -12.07 -39.28
C GLY A 29 -6.69 -12.30 -39.09
N ARG A 30 -6.20 -13.55 -39.13
CA ARG A 30 -4.75 -13.85 -39.20
C ARG A 30 -4.45 -15.06 -40.09
N PRO A 31 -3.52 -14.91 -41.04
CA PRO A 31 -2.51 -15.95 -41.26
C PRO A 31 -1.08 -15.39 -41.22
N SER A 32 -0.10 -16.27 -41.40
CA SER A 32 1.31 -16.05 -41.06
C SER A 32 2.23 -15.85 -42.28
N ARG A 33 3.32 -15.09 -42.08
CA ARG A 33 4.66 -15.28 -42.70
C ARG A 33 4.85 -15.03 -44.22
N ARG A 34 5.61 -13.97 -44.55
CA ARG A 34 6.85 -14.01 -45.39
C ARG A 34 7.61 -12.66 -45.33
N VAL A 35 8.86 -12.65 -45.81
CA VAL A 35 9.86 -11.54 -45.82
C VAL A 35 10.91 -11.81 -46.93
N PRO A 36 11.85 -10.88 -47.23
CA PRO A 36 11.77 -9.42 -47.27
C PRO A 36 11.64 -9.02 -48.77
N PRO A 37 12.56 -8.36 -49.54
CA PRO A 37 13.72 -7.46 -49.30
C PRO A 37 13.27 -5.96 -49.40
N THR A 38 14.04 -4.90 -49.69
CA THR A 38 15.45 -4.67 -50.11
C THR A 38 15.90 -3.26 -49.68
N GLU A 39 17.10 -3.09 -49.08
CA GLU A 39 17.80 -1.80 -48.82
C GLU A 39 17.00 -0.68 -48.08
N GLU A 40 17.55 0.40 -47.52
CA GLU A 40 18.90 0.96 -47.34
C GLU A 40 19.06 1.46 -45.86
N GLY A 41 20.23 1.72 -45.27
CA GLY A 41 21.59 1.55 -45.81
C GLY A 41 22.62 2.54 -45.25
N GLU A 42 22.82 2.64 -43.92
CA GLU A 42 23.98 3.39 -43.39
C GLU A 42 24.63 2.74 -42.16
N LYS A 43 25.97 2.78 -42.11
CA LYS A 43 26.79 2.38 -40.97
C LYS A 43 27.11 3.59 -40.11
N SER A 44 26.94 3.45 -38.78
CA SER A 44 27.94 3.99 -37.87
C SER A 44 28.01 3.14 -36.60
N GLY A 45 29.20 2.68 -36.26
CA GLY A 45 29.45 1.81 -35.11
C GLY A 45 30.57 2.36 -34.25
N ALA A 46 30.26 2.71 -33.00
CA ALA A 46 31.22 3.06 -31.96
C ALA A 46 30.56 2.94 -30.57
N GLY A 47 31.39 2.74 -29.53
CA GLY A 47 31.01 3.07 -28.15
C GLY A 47 30.18 2.02 -27.40
N SER A 48 30.85 0.99 -26.89
CA SER A 48 30.33 0.24 -25.74
C SER A 48 30.26 1.16 -24.51
N VAL A 49 29.05 1.53 -24.09
CA VAL A 49 28.81 2.17 -22.78
C VAL A 49 27.66 1.43 -22.10
N PRO A 50 27.89 0.65 -21.02
CA PRO A 50 26.77 0.21 -20.20
C PRO A 50 26.12 1.47 -19.59
N PRO A 51 24.79 1.63 -19.63
CA PRO A 51 24.14 2.79 -19.02
C PRO A 51 24.57 2.94 -17.57
N GLY A 52 25.43 3.93 -17.32
CA GLY A 52 26.04 4.14 -16.01
C GLY A 52 24.95 4.31 -14.96
N LEU A 53 25.26 3.90 -13.72
CA LEU A 53 24.32 3.84 -12.60
C LEU A 53 23.76 5.22 -12.23
N ALA A 54 22.85 5.74 -13.04
CA ALA A 54 22.01 6.88 -12.73
C ALA A 54 21.24 6.52 -11.47
N PRO A 55 21.46 7.21 -10.33
CA PRO A 55 20.69 6.94 -9.13
C PRO A 55 19.23 7.18 -9.49
N ARG A 56 18.40 6.13 -9.40
CA ARG A 56 16.96 6.26 -9.70
C ARG A 56 16.46 7.49 -8.93
N PRO A 57 15.84 8.48 -9.59
CA PRO A 57 15.27 9.62 -8.88
C PRO A 57 14.41 9.08 -7.76
N HIS A 58 14.77 9.39 -6.52
CA HIS A 58 14.11 8.81 -5.36
C HIS A 58 12.72 9.42 -5.29
N ALA A 59 11.76 8.71 -5.89
CA ALA A 59 10.39 9.17 -6.05
C ALA A 59 9.87 9.59 -4.68
N VAL A 60 9.58 10.89 -4.54
CA VAL A 60 9.19 11.50 -3.27
C VAL A 60 8.00 10.69 -2.73
N PRO A 61 8.11 10.06 -1.54
CA PRO A 61 7.08 9.14 -1.08
C PRO A 61 5.72 9.83 -1.04
N ASP A 62 4.67 9.13 -1.45
CA ASP A 62 3.34 9.74 -1.67
C ASP A 62 2.80 10.44 -0.42
N TYR A 63 3.12 9.94 0.78
CA TYR A 63 2.78 10.59 2.05
C TYR A 63 3.50 11.94 2.28
N VAL A 64 4.70 12.16 1.72
CA VAL A 64 5.38 13.46 1.81
C VAL A 64 4.62 14.52 0.99
N VAL A 65 4.06 14.12 -0.15
CA VAL A 65 3.25 14.98 -1.02
C VAL A 65 1.83 15.17 -0.47
N LYS A 66 1.21 14.10 0.08
CA LYS A 66 -0.16 14.12 0.64
C LYS A 66 -0.27 14.84 1.99
N TYR A 67 0.81 14.89 2.78
CA TYR A 67 0.84 15.51 4.10
C TYR A 67 1.93 16.60 4.20
N PRO A 68 1.77 17.74 3.50
CA PRO A 68 2.66 18.89 3.62
C PRO A 68 2.61 19.54 5.02
N ALA A 69 3.40 20.61 5.22
CA ALA A 69 3.33 21.44 6.42
C ALA A 69 1.89 21.93 6.69
N ILE A 70 1.50 21.87 7.97
CA ILE A 70 0.14 22.22 8.42
C ILE A 70 0.03 23.74 8.54
N ARG A 71 -1.07 24.31 8.03
CA ARG A 71 -1.33 25.77 8.04
C ARG A 71 -2.64 26.17 8.72
N SER A 72 -3.37 25.23 9.34
CA SER A 72 -4.62 25.54 10.04
C SER A 72 -5.01 24.49 11.09
N PRO A 73 -5.80 24.86 12.12
CA PRO A 73 -6.30 23.91 13.12
C PRO A 73 -7.17 22.79 12.53
N ARG A 74 -7.97 23.07 11.50
CA ARG A 74 -8.80 22.05 10.82
C ARG A 74 -7.95 21.01 10.08
N GLN A 75 -6.85 21.44 9.45
CA GLN A 75 -5.89 20.52 8.82
C GLN A 75 -5.15 19.68 9.87
N TRP A 76 -4.77 20.28 11.01
CA TRP A 76 -4.19 19.57 12.15
C TRP A 76 -5.11 18.47 12.69
N GLU A 77 -6.39 18.79 12.90
CA GLU A 77 -7.38 17.83 13.40
C GLU A 77 -7.61 16.69 12.39
N GLY A 78 -7.70 17.01 11.10
CA GLY A 78 -7.75 16.01 10.02
C GLY A 78 -6.51 15.09 10.00
N TYR A 79 -5.31 15.64 10.16
CA TYR A 79 -4.07 14.85 10.20
C TYR A 79 -4.02 13.96 11.45
N LYS A 80 -4.52 14.45 12.59
CA LYS A 80 -4.66 13.68 13.84
C LYS A 80 -5.64 12.53 13.67
N GLY A 81 -6.79 12.73 13.03
CA GLY A 81 -7.74 11.67 12.70
C GLY A 81 -7.14 10.60 11.79
N ILE A 82 -6.51 11.01 10.69
CA ILE A 82 -5.81 10.12 9.75
C ILE A 82 -4.65 9.37 10.44
N PHE A 83 -3.95 9.99 11.39
CA PHE A 83 -2.91 9.33 12.16
C PHE A 83 -3.48 8.19 13.03
N GLN A 84 -4.65 8.37 13.67
CA GLN A 84 -5.27 7.31 14.48
C GLN A 84 -5.77 6.14 13.61
N ASP A 85 -6.43 6.43 12.50
CA ASP A 85 -6.86 5.43 11.50
C ASP A 85 -5.68 4.58 11.01
N GLN A 86 -4.63 5.25 10.53
CA GLN A 86 -3.47 4.57 9.96
C GLN A 86 -2.59 3.89 11.03
N LEU A 87 -2.69 4.32 12.30
CA LEU A 87 -2.09 3.64 13.43
C LEU A 87 -2.85 2.34 13.76
N ALA A 88 -4.18 2.33 13.67
CA ALA A 88 -4.98 1.12 13.81
C ALA A 88 -4.58 0.08 12.75
N GLU A 89 -4.55 0.48 11.46
CA GLU A 89 -4.09 -0.37 10.34
C GLU A 89 -2.68 -0.94 10.61
N TYR A 90 -1.75 -0.10 11.07
CA TYR A 90 -0.40 -0.53 11.42
C TYR A 90 -0.36 -1.53 12.58
N THR A 91 -1.17 -1.33 13.63
CA THR A 91 -1.19 -2.24 14.79
C THR A 91 -1.83 -3.59 14.48
N GLU A 92 -2.89 -3.63 13.68
CA GLU A 92 -3.51 -4.86 13.21
C GLU A 92 -2.55 -5.67 12.35
N LEU A 93 -1.95 -5.03 11.34
CA LEU A 93 -0.99 -5.64 10.44
C LEU A 93 0.27 -6.14 11.17
N LEU A 94 0.76 -5.40 12.17
CA LEU A 94 1.85 -5.86 13.04
C LEU A 94 1.44 -7.07 13.88
N GLY A 95 0.17 -7.16 14.28
CA GLY A 95 -0.43 -8.34 14.91
C GLY A 95 -0.43 -9.55 13.98
N GLU A 96 -0.82 -9.38 12.72
CA GLU A 96 -0.77 -10.44 11.70
C GLU A 96 0.65 -10.92 11.40
N VAL A 97 1.60 -9.98 11.22
CA VAL A 97 3.03 -10.28 11.00
C VAL A 97 3.59 -11.10 12.17
N ARG A 98 3.27 -10.74 13.41
CA ARG A 98 3.64 -11.50 14.62
C ARG A 98 2.94 -12.87 14.68
N ALA A 99 1.69 -12.97 14.25
CA ALA A 99 0.97 -14.24 14.20
C ALA A 99 1.55 -15.19 13.14
N ALA A 100 1.97 -14.68 11.99
CA ALA A 100 2.68 -15.44 10.96
C ALA A 100 4.06 -15.93 11.47
N GLN A 101 4.81 -15.07 12.16
CA GLN A 101 6.08 -15.44 12.81
C GLN A 101 5.90 -16.54 13.86
N ARG A 102 4.85 -16.48 14.69
CA ARG A 102 4.55 -17.56 15.65
C ARG A 102 4.26 -18.88 14.93
N ARG A 103 3.39 -18.87 13.90
CA ARG A 103 3.07 -20.07 13.12
C ARG A 103 4.30 -20.71 12.47
N LEU A 104 5.25 -19.89 12.00
CA LEU A 104 6.53 -20.40 11.50
C LEU A 104 7.32 -21.09 12.62
N GLY A 105 7.51 -20.43 13.77
CA GLY A 105 8.20 -21.02 14.92
C GLY A 105 7.54 -22.28 15.49
N GLU A 106 6.20 -22.35 15.48
CA GLU A 106 5.41 -23.53 15.84
C GLU A 106 5.70 -24.70 14.88
N LEU A 107 5.79 -24.43 13.57
CA LEU A 107 6.14 -25.42 12.54
C LEU A 107 7.62 -25.83 12.59
N GLU A 108 8.54 -24.89 12.86
CA GLU A 108 9.97 -25.17 13.04
C GLU A 108 10.24 -26.05 14.27
N ALA A 109 9.49 -25.84 15.35
CA ALA A 109 9.52 -26.67 16.55
C ALA A 109 8.91 -28.06 16.31
N ALA A 110 7.75 -28.14 15.64
CA ALA A 110 7.06 -29.39 15.38
C ALA A 110 7.77 -30.28 14.33
N MET A 111 8.41 -29.69 13.31
CA MET A 111 9.11 -30.41 12.24
C MET A 111 10.64 -30.48 12.43
N GLY A 112 11.18 -29.97 13.53
CA GLY A 112 12.59 -30.14 13.89
C GLY A 112 13.60 -29.51 12.91
N ARG A 113 13.57 -28.17 12.77
CA ARG A 113 14.54 -27.38 11.95
C ARG A 113 14.56 -27.77 10.45
N LEU A 114 13.42 -28.18 9.90
CA LEU A 114 13.30 -28.56 8.49
C LEU A 114 13.33 -27.31 7.56
N PRO A 115 14.25 -27.22 6.57
CA PRO A 115 14.42 -26.01 5.73
C PRO A 115 13.34 -25.93 4.64
N ARG A 116 12.08 -25.62 5.01
CA ARG A 116 10.91 -25.95 4.17
C ARG A 116 9.72 -24.98 4.13
N HIS A 117 9.94 -23.67 4.27
CA HIS A 117 8.86 -22.67 4.08
C HIS A 117 9.11 -21.58 2.99
N ALA A 118 10.32 -21.53 2.43
CA ALA A 118 10.98 -20.37 1.81
C ALA A 118 10.46 -19.84 0.44
N THR A 119 9.16 -19.88 0.14
CA THR A 119 8.63 -19.37 -1.16
C THR A 119 7.31 -18.60 -1.04
N ARG A 120 6.19 -19.29 -0.77
CA ARG A 120 4.85 -18.68 -0.81
C ARG A 120 4.47 -18.00 0.50
N THR A 121 4.94 -18.53 1.64
CA THR A 121 4.81 -17.91 2.96
C THR A 121 5.55 -16.58 2.99
N ASP A 122 6.76 -16.57 2.47
CA ASP A 122 7.69 -15.44 2.50
C ASP A 122 7.22 -14.29 1.61
N SER A 123 6.64 -14.53 0.43
CA SER A 123 6.06 -13.44 -0.39
C SER A 123 5.01 -12.65 0.40
N ALA A 124 3.96 -13.33 0.88
CA ALA A 124 2.88 -12.68 1.61
C ALA A 124 3.35 -12.07 2.95
N PHE A 125 4.37 -12.65 3.57
CA PHE A 125 5.01 -12.10 4.76
C PHE A 125 5.81 -10.82 4.45
N LEU A 126 6.63 -10.82 3.39
CA LEU A 126 7.42 -9.69 2.94
C LEU A 126 6.53 -8.54 2.46
N GLU A 127 5.43 -8.81 1.77
CA GLU A 127 4.42 -7.81 1.38
C GLU A 127 3.84 -7.11 2.63
N LYS A 128 3.46 -7.87 3.66
CA LYS A 128 2.97 -7.31 4.93
C LYS A 128 4.07 -6.56 5.69
N GLN A 129 5.32 -7.05 5.69
CA GLN A 129 6.47 -6.38 6.29
C GLN A 129 6.78 -5.04 5.59
N GLN A 130 6.72 -5.00 4.25
CA GLN A 130 6.88 -3.78 3.47
C GLN A 130 5.74 -2.78 3.75
N ARG A 131 4.49 -3.24 3.88
CA ARG A 131 3.36 -2.39 4.27
C ARG A 131 3.52 -1.85 5.70
N CYS A 132 3.99 -2.65 6.67
CA CYS A 132 4.34 -2.17 8.01
C CYS A 132 5.42 -1.06 7.95
N GLU A 133 6.49 -1.24 7.18
CA GLU A 133 7.55 -0.24 7.04
C GLU A 133 7.09 1.03 6.31
N TYR A 134 6.20 0.91 5.32
CA TYR A 134 5.54 2.04 4.67
C TYR A 134 4.68 2.83 5.67
N LEU A 135 3.77 2.15 6.38
CA LEU A 135 2.88 2.77 7.36
C LEU A 135 3.66 3.45 8.48
N LYS A 136 4.69 2.80 9.02
CA LYS A 136 5.59 3.36 10.04
C LYS A 136 6.24 4.67 9.59
N LYS A 137 6.73 4.74 8.34
CA LYS A 137 7.34 5.96 7.77
C LYS A 137 6.29 7.06 7.54
N LYS A 138 5.13 6.70 6.99
CA LYS A 138 3.96 7.60 6.83
C LYS A 138 3.50 8.19 8.17
N LEU A 139 3.32 7.36 9.19
CA LEU A 139 2.92 7.76 10.54
C LEU A 139 3.96 8.67 11.20
N THR A 140 5.26 8.35 11.06
CA THR A 140 6.34 9.21 11.55
C THR A 140 6.29 10.59 10.90
N HIS A 141 6.10 10.66 9.58
CA HIS A 141 5.97 11.93 8.85
C HIS A 141 4.73 12.73 9.26
N ILE A 142 3.55 12.11 9.33
CA ILE A 142 2.31 12.78 9.76
C ILE A 142 2.46 13.30 11.21
N LYS A 143 3.02 12.49 12.11
CA LYS A 143 3.28 12.89 13.50
C LYS A 143 4.24 14.08 13.57
N ALA A 144 5.31 14.09 12.77
CA ALA A 144 6.25 15.20 12.72
C ALA A 144 5.55 16.50 12.28
N ARG A 145 4.65 16.46 11.29
CA ARG A 145 3.87 17.63 10.84
C ARG A 145 2.89 18.15 11.89
N ILE A 146 2.27 17.26 12.66
CA ILE A 146 1.43 17.61 13.82
C ILE A 146 2.28 18.32 14.89
N GLN A 147 3.43 17.74 15.27
CA GLN A 147 4.32 18.28 16.31
C GLN A 147 5.01 19.59 15.89
N GLU A 148 5.30 19.77 14.61
CA GLU A 148 5.82 21.01 14.02
C GLU A 148 4.80 22.15 14.22
N TYR A 149 3.54 21.92 13.85
CA TYR A 149 2.46 22.89 14.09
C TYR A 149 2.21 23.15 15.58
N ASP A 150 2.26 22.13 16.44
CA ASP A 150 2.11 22.28 17.89
C ASP A 150 3.23 23.13 18.52
N ARG A 151 4.46 23.07 17.97
CA ARG A 151 5.57 23.94 18.38
C ARG A 151 5.34 25.36 17.88
N ASP A 152 5.10 25.53 16.58
CA ASP A 152 5.03 26.84 15.94
C ASP A 152 3.84 27.67 16.49
N ALA A 153 2.72 27.01 16.80
CA ALA A 153 1.59 27.64 17.49
C ALA A 153 1.91 28.05 18.95
N ARG A 154 2.81 27.33 19.64
CA ARG A 154 3.26 27.68 21.00
C ARG A 154 4.30 28.80 20.98
N GLU A 155 5.20 28.82 20.01
CA GLU A 155 6.14 29.93 19.82
C GLU A 155 5.39 31.22 19.45
N SER A 156 4.42 31.14 18.52
CA SER A 156 3.55 32.27 18.18
C SER A 156 2.71 32.80 19.36
N ALA A 157 2.52 32.01 20.42
CA ALA A 157 1.82 32.40 21.64
C ALA A 157 2.74 32.96 22.75
N VAL A 158 4.05 33.06 22.49
CA VAL A 158 5.06 33.69 23.39
C VAL A 158 5.43 35.10 22.91
N TYR A 159 5.12 35.46 21.67
CA TYR A 159 5.35 36.79 21.08
C TYR A 159 4.09 37.69 21.12
N PHE A 160 3.19 37.48 22.10
CA PHE A 160 1.93 38.21 22.27
C PHE A 160 1.62 38.41 23.75
#